data_AF-A0AAN6R2N2-F1
#
_entry.id   AF-A0AAN6R2N2-F1
#
_cell.length_a   1.000
_cell.length_b   1.000
_cell.length_c   1.000
_cell.angle_alpha   90.00
_cell.angle_beta   90.00
_cell.angle_gamma   90.00
#
_symmetry.space_group_name_H-M   'P 1'
#
loop_
_entity.id
_entity.type
_entity.pdbx_description
1 polymer ?
#
loop_
_entity_poly.entity_id
_entity_poly.type
_entity_poly.pdbx_seq_one_letter_code
_entity_poly.pdbx_strand_id
1 'polypeptide(L)'
;MSTARKRGANDLTGAGSESKKPKTNGSITSFFGAPKPKPSQPNLGTNQPSAPQASSFNKARWVAGLTEEQQDLLKLEIDTLDESWLAQLKEELLSREFLQLKRFLKKEIASGAKIFPPLEDVYSWSRYTPLHKVRVVILGQDPYHNHNQAHGLCFSVRPPMPAPPSLKNIYIALKNDYPSFEQPPNKGGLLTPWAERGVLMLNTCLTVRAHSANSHAGKGWEKFTHKVIDIVAKRRTHGVVFLAWGTPAGKRVAHINRGKHYVLESVHPSPLSAHRGFFSCGHFKKANEWLRERYGDDGVIDWNLATAPSKAVPARASVKAETATAAAETKVVATAESAATVNKFIEGNGDSSEEDIEALEALAEAECDLGE
;
A
#
# COMPACT_ATOMS: atom_id res chain seq x y z
N MET A 1 -51.04 -34.41 -27.37
CA MET A 1 -52.20 -35.33 -27.38
C MET A 1 -52.20 -36.14 -26.09
N SER A 2 -53.29 -35.99 -25.33
CA SER A 2 -53.96 -36.86 -24.34
C SER A 2 -53.24 -37.88 -23.43
N THR A 3 -53.77 -37.88 -22.19
CA THR A 3 -53.86 -38.92 -21.12
C THR A 3 -52.80 -38.84 -20.01
N ALA A 4 -53.04 -38.54 -18.72
CA ALA A 4 -54.13 -38.61 -17.72
C ALA A 4 -53.99 -39.76 -16.70
N ARG A 5 -54.14 -39.41 -15.39
CA ARG A 5 -54.45 -40.20 -14.15
C ARG A 5 -53.28 -40.36 -13.16
N LYS A 6 -53.42 -40.25 -11.83
CA LYS A 6 -54.46 -39.77 -10.86
C LYS A 6 -53.90 -40.00 -9.42
N ARG A 7 -54.30 -39.12 -8.48
CA ARG A 7 -54.50 -39.30 -7.01
C ARG A 7 -53.25 -39.48 -6.11
N GLY A 8 -53.18 -38.98 -4.87
CA GLY A 8 -54.15 -38.32 -3.98
C GLY A 8 -53.49 -37.88 -2.67
N ALA A 9 -54.18 -37.01 -1.92
CA ALA A 9 -53.75 -36.29 -0.72
C ALA A 9 -54.17 -36.96 0.61
N ASN A 10 -53.57 -36.51 1.73
CA ASN A 10 -54.11 -36.34 3.10
C ASN A 10 -53.10 -35.46 3.87
N ASP A 11 -53.40 -34.22 4.29
CA ASP A 11 -54.17 -33.75 5.48
C ASP A 11 -53.49 -34.06 6.83
N LEU A 12 -53.41 -33.22 7.88
CA LEU A 12 -53.84 -31.84 8.21
C LEU A 12 -53.27 -31.46 9.61
N THR A 13 -53.10 -30.15 9.85
CA THR A 13 -53.31 -29.39 11.13
C THR A 13 -52.37 -29.58 12.34
N GLY A 14 -52.06 -28.56 13.15
CA GLY A 14 -52.73 -27.26 13.28
C GLY A 14 -51.95 -26.19 14.05
N ALA A 15 -52.42 -24.96 13.90
CA ALA A 15 -52.07 -23.78 14.68
C ALA A 15 -53.33 -23.32 15.44
N GLY A 16 -53.15 -22.87 16.68
CA GLY A 16 -54.20 -22.28 17.50
C GLY A 16 -53.60 -21.23 18.43
N SER A 17 -53.96 -19.97 18.19
CA SER A 17 -53.72 -18.81 19.06
C SER A 17 -54.75 -18.75 20.18
N GLU A 18 -54.40 -18.19 21.34
CA GLU A 18 -55.37 -17.46 22.16
C GLU A 18 -54.75 -16.39 23.06
N SER A 19 -55.59 -15.47 23.48
CA SER A 19 -55.34 -14.09 23.91
C SER A 19 -55.98 -13.79 25.27
N LYS A 20 -55.41 -12.86 26.08
CA LYS A 20 -56.10 -11.73 26.79
C LYS A 20 -55.47 -11.29 28.15
N LYS A 21 -54.99 -10.04 28.16
CA LYS A 21 -55.26 -8.86 29.04
C LYS A 21 -55.05 -8.86 30.59
N PRO A 22 -54.84 -7.65 31.19
CA PRO A 22 -54.18 -7.41 32.49
C PRO A 22 -55.09 -6.82 33.60
N LYS A 23 -54.58 -6.68 34.84
CA LYS A 23 -55.13 -5.88 35.97
C LYS A 23 -53.98 -5.18 36.69
N THR A 24 -53.79 -3.85 36.68
CA THR A 24 -54.41 -2.73 37.45
C THR A 24 -54.26 -2.73 38.98
N ASN A 25 -53.50 -1.71 39.42
CA ASN A 25 -53.63 -0.85 40.60
C ASN A 25 -53.64 -1.41 42.03
N GLY A 26 -52.62 -0.97 42.78
CA GLY A 26 -52.68 -0.78 44.23
C GLY A 26 -51.72 0.34 44.64
N SER A 27 -52.24 1.56 44.77
CA SER A 27 -51.57 2.69 45.41
C SER A 27 -51.94 2.68 46.89
N ILE A 28 -50.96 2.75 47.79
CA ILE A 28 -51.18 3.36 49.10
C ILE A 28 -49.90 4.05 49.58
N THR A 29 -50.07 5.34 49.85
CA THR A 29 -49.15 6.27 50.48
C THR A 29 -49.00 5.96 51.97
N SER A 30 -47.78 6.05 52.50
CA SER A 30 -47.42 6.84 53.70
C SER A 30 -46.06 6.44 54.29
N PHE A 31 -45.50 7.39 55.05
CA PHE A 31 -44.32 7.34 55.93
C PHE A 31 -43.04 7.99 55.38
N PHE A 32 -42.96 9.30 55.66
CA PHE A 32 -41.77 10.13 55.65
C PHE A 32 -40.65 9.53 56.52
N GLY A 33 -39.44 9.51 55.95
CA GLY A 33 -38.19 9.30 56.68
C GLY A 33 -36.99 9.52 55.73
N ALA A 34 -36.35 10.68 55.83
CA ALA A 34 -34.96 10.86 55.37
C ALA A 34 -34.04 10.57 56.59
N PRO A 35 -32.75 10.17 56.46
CA PRO A 35 -31.85 10.57 55.36
C PRO A 35 -30.70 9.59 54.98
N LYS A 36 -29.92 10.05 53.98
CA LYS A 36 -28.49 9.81 53.67
C LYS A 36 -28.12 8.87 52.51
N PRO A 37 -27.07 9.23 51.74
CA PRO A 37 -26.96 8.93 50.32
C PRO A 37 -26.18 7.63 50.08
N LYS A 38 -26.64 6.83 49.11
CA LYS A 38 -25.83 5.75 48.52
C LYS A 38 -25.25 6.22 47.18
N PRO A 39 -23.99 5.86 46.88
CA PRO A 39 -23.28 6.35 45.70
C PRO A 39 -23.93 5.87 44.41
N SER A 40 -24.06 6.81 43.49
CA SER A 40 -24.52 6.66 42.11
C SER A 40 -23.77 5.56 41.37
N GLN A 41 -24.54 4.65 40.76
CA GLN A 41 -24.06 3.76 39.71
C GLN A 41 -23.51 4.58 38.53
N PRO A 42 -22.46 4.10 37.83
CA PRO A 42 -21.91 4.81 36.69
C PRO A 42 -22.85 4.73 35.48
N ASN A 43 -22.98 5.90 34.87
CA ASN A 43 -23.80 6.21 33.71
C ASN A 43 -23.41 5.37 32.48
N LEU A 44 -24.42 4.81 31.81
CA LEU A 44 -24.29 4.28 30.46
C LEU A 44 -24.14 5.43 29.46
N GLY A 45 -23.17 5.30 28.55
CA GLY A 45 -23.26 5.91 27.22
C GLY A 45 -22.44 7.17 27.00
N THR A 46 -21.16 6.98 26.67
CA THR A 46 -20.51 7.70 25.56
C THR A 46 -19.50 6.75 24.92
N ASN A 47 -19.83 6.21 23.75
CA ASN A 47 -18.85 5.58 22.86
C ASN A 47 -17.96 6.69 22.30
N GLN A 48 -16.94 7.08 23.07
CA GLN A 48 -15.78 7.75 22.49
C GLN A 48 -14.94 6.70 21.76
N PRO A 49 -14.47 6.97 20.53
CA PRO A 49 -13.48 6.12 19.90
C PRO A 49 -12.24 6.07 20.80
N SER A 50 -11.90 4.88 21.28
CA SER A 50 -10.71 4.64 22.08
C SER A 50 -9.49 5.15 21.32
N ALA A 51 -8.76 6.11 21.89
CA ALA A 51 -7.48 6.55 21.37
C ALA A 51 -6.56 5.33 21.13
N PRO A 52 -5.80 5.30 20.03
CA PRO A 52 -4.90 4.18 19.77
C PRO A 52 -3.89 4.07 20.92
N GLN A 53 -3.79 2.87 21.51
CA GLN A 53 -2.78 2.59 22.52
C GLN A 53 -1.40 2.88 21.94
N ALA A 54 -0.75 3.94 22.45
CA ALA A 54 0.60 4.30 22.06
C ALA A 54 1.51 3.11 22.32
N SER A 55 2.23 2.65 21.30
CA SER A 55 3.16 1.54 21.46
C SER A 55 4.19 1.91 22.52
N SER A 56 4.46 1.03 23.47
CA SER A 56 5.55 1.16 24.45
C SER A 56 6.95 1.17 23.83
N PHE A 57 7.04 1.31 22.50
CA PHE A 57 8.29 1.32 21.76
C PHE A 57 9.05 2.61 22.05
N ASN A 58 10.20 2.47 22.70
CA ASN A 58 11.16 3.54 22.89
C ASN A 58 12.24 3.42 21.81
N LYS A 59 12.14 4.26 20.78
CA LYS A 59 13.07 4.31 19.65
C LYS A 59 14.51 4.55 20.09
N ALA A 60 14.74 5.49 21.01
CA ALA A 60 16.07 5.82 21.51
C ALA A 60 16.75 4.63 22.20
N ARG A 61 16.00 3.90 23.05
CA ARG A 61 16.49 2.69 23.72
C ARG A 61 16.78 1.58 22.72
N TRP A 62 15.95 1.41 21.70
CA TRP A 62 16.19 0.41 20.66
C TRP A 62 17.46 0.74 19.87
N VAL A 63 17.65 1.99 19.44
CA VAL A 63 18.86 2.43 18.74
C VAL A 63 20.12 2.26 19.60
N ALA A 64 20.05 2.62 20.89
CA ALA A 64 21.17 2.43 21.82
C ALA A 64 21.57 0.96 22.04
N GLY A 65 20.69 0.01 21.72
CA GLY A 65 20.98 -1.42 21.78
C GLY A 65 21.57 -2.01 20.50
N LEU A 66 21.67 -1.23 19.42
CA LEU A 66 22.22 -1.67 18.14
C LEU A 66 23.75 -1.60 18.15
N THR A 67 24.41 -2.55 17.47
CA THR A 67 25.84 -2.45 17.20
C THR A 67 26.16 -1.27 16.29
N GLU A 68 27.41 -0.81 16.27
CA GLU A 68 27.84 0.29 15.37
C GLU A 68 27.55 -0.03 13.90
N GLU A 69 27.83 -1.26 13.46
CA GLU A 69 27.51 -1.71 12.10
C GLU A 69 26.00 -1.64 11.83
N GLN A 70 25.16 -2.07 12.78
CA GLN A 70 23.71 -2.00 12.63
C GLN A 70 23.21 -0.56 12.56
N GLN A 71 23.76 0.35 13.37
CA GLN A 71 23.39 1.78 13.33
C GLN A 71 23.76 2.42 11.99
N ASP A 72 24.94 2.09 11.44
CA ASP A 72 25.36 2.54 10.11
C ASP A 72 24.45 1.98 9.01
N LEU A 73 24.21 0.66 9.01
CA LEU A 73 23.38 0.00 7.99
C LEU A 73 21.92 0.43 8.04
N LEU A 74 21.37 0.69 9.23
CA LEU A 74 19.96 1.01 9.45
C LEU A 74 19.68 2.52 9.60
N LYS A 75 20.67 3.37 9.34
CA LYS A 75 20.53 4.83 9.52
C LYS A 75 19.30 5.39 8.80
N LEU A 76 19.05 4.96 7.57
CA LEU A 76 17.92 5.44 6.78
C LEU A 76 16.58 5.08 7.41
N GLU A 77 16.44 3.84 7.88
CA GLU A 77 15.24 3.33 8.52
C GLU A 77 15.00 4.03 9.86
N ILE A 78 16.07 4.22 10.65
CA ILE A 78 16.04 4.98 11.91
C ILE A 78 15.55 6.40 11.66
N ASP A 79 16.03 7.06 10.61
CA ASP A 79 15.71 8.48 10.37
C ASP A 79 14.34 8.69 9.72
N THR A 80 13.89 7.77 8.87
CA THR A 80 12.81 8.06 7.91
C THR A 80 11.62 7.11 7.96
N LEU A 81 11.71 5.94 8.59
CA LEU A 81 10.56 5.06 8.78
C LEU A 81 9.66 5.62 9.89
N ASP A 82 8.36 5.72 9.63
CA ASP A 82 7.40 6.18 10.63
C ASP A 82 7.41 5.28 11.89
N GLU A 83 7.29 5.88 13.06
CA GLU A 83 7.51 5.17 14.33
C GLU A 83 6.52 4.01 14.56
N SER A 84 5.29 4.13 14.06
CA SER A 84 4.29 3.08 14.18
C SER A 84 4.68 1.83 13.39
N TRP A 85 5.39 2.01 12.29
CA TRP A 85 5.96 0.94 11.48
C TRP A 85 7.27 0.41 12.07
N LEU A 86 8.17 1.31 12.46
CA LEU A 86 9.44 0.94 13.08
C LEU A 86 9.24 0.05 14.32
N ALA A 87 8.25 0.37 15.15
CA ALA A 87 7.89 -0.43 16.32
C ALA A 87 7.56 -1.90 15.99
N GLN A 88 6.99 -2.16 14.81
CA GLN A 88 6.58 -3.49 14.35
C GLN A 88 7.63 -4.19 13.48
N LEU A 89 8.47 -3.41 12.79
CA LEU A 89 9.47 -3.92 11.85
C LEU A 89 10.86 -4.08 12.47
N LYS A 90 11.12 -3.54 13.67
CA LYS A 90 12.46 -3.56 14.31
C LYS A 90 13.16 -4.92 14.32
N GLU A 91 12.43 -6.03 14.46
CA GLU A 91 13.00 -7.38 14.42
C GLU A 91 13.37 -7.79 12.99
N GLU A 92 12.53 -7.45 12.01
CA GLU A 92 12.80 -7.69 10.59
C GLU A 92 14.00 -6.86 10.10
N LEU A 93 14.15 -5.63 10.59
CA LEU A 93 15.30 -4.78 10.27
C LEU A 93 16.63 -5.37 10.75
N LEU A 94 16.60 -6.25 11.75
CA LEU A 94 17.77 -6.95 12.27
C LEU A 94 17.94 -8.36 11.69
N SER A 95 17.06 -8.76 10.76
CA SER A 95 17.20 -10.04 10.07
C SER A 95 18.47 -10.06 9.23
N ARG A 96 19.05 -11.26 9.08
CA ARG A 96 20.26 -11.45 8.27
C ARG A 96 20.03 -10.96 6.83
N GLU A 97 18.86 -11.26 6.27
CA GLU A 97 18.51 -10.90 4.90
C GLU A 97 18.36 -9.40 4.72
N PHE A 98 17.72 -8.70 5.68
CA PHE A 98 17.60 -7.24 5.60
C PHE A 98 18.96 -6.57 5.72
N LEU A 99 19.82 -7.00 6.66
CA LEU A 99 21.17 -6.46 6.77
C LEU A 99 22.03 -6.76 5.52
N GLN A 100 21.82 -7.90 4.86
CA GLN A 100 22.48 -8.20 3.58
C GLN A 100 22.00 -7.27 2.46
N LEU A 101 20.70 -6.97 2.38
CA LEU A 101 20.14 -5.97 1.49
C LEU A 101 20.79 -4.60 1.72
N LYS A 102 20.92 -4.15 2.98
CA LYS A 102 21.54 -2.86 3.30
C LYS A 102 23.01 -2.79 2.86
N ARG A 103 23.77 -3.87 3.05
CA ARG A 103 25.16 -3.96 2.55
C ARG A 103 25.22 -3.91 1.02
N PHE A 104 24.29 -4.58 0.33
CA PHE A 104 24.17 -4.50 -1.13
C PHE A 104 23.91 -3.06 -1.60
N LEU A 105 22.92 -2.37 -1.00
CA LEU A 105 22.59 -0.99 -1.35
C LEU A 105 23.76 -0.03 -1.08
N LYS A 106 24.49 -0.21 0.02
CA LYS A 106 25.68 0.59 0.32
C LYS A 106 26.78 0.38 -0.74
N LYS A 107 26.93 -0.83 -1.28
CA LYS A 107 27.85 -1.10 -2.41
C LYS A 107 27.38 -0.44 -3.71
N GLU A 108 26.08 -0.48 -4.02
CA GLU A 108 25.53 0.22 -5.20
C GLU A 108 25.77 1.73 -5.12
N ILE A 109 25.56 2.34 -3.95
CA ILE A 109 25.82 3.77 -3.76
C ILE A 109 27.32 4.06 -3.89
N ALA A 110 28.17 3.22 -3.28
CA ALA A 110 29.62 3.40 -3.32
C ALA A 110 30.22 3.20 -4.73
N SER A 111 29.58 2.42 -5.61
CA SER A 111 30.00 2.27 -7.00
C SER A 111 29.63 3.47 -7.89
N GLY A 112 28.89 4.44 -7.35
CA GLY A 112 28.40 5.61 -8.08
C GLY A 112 27.07 5.37 -8.81
N ALA A 113 26.38 4.25 -8.56
CA ALA A 113 25.10 4.00 -9.17
C ALA A 113 24.05 5.03 -8.72
N LYS A 114 23.32 5.62 -9.66
CA LYS A 114 22.16 6.45 -9.36
C LYS A 114 21.00 5.53 -8.98
N ILE A 115 20.51 5.64 -7.75
CA ILE A 115 19.38 4.86 -7.24
C ILE A 115 18.15 5.76 -7.09
N PHE A 116 16.98 5.23 -7.45
CA PHE A 116 15.68 5.82 -7.20
C PHE A 116 14.84 4.99 -6.22
N PRO A 117 13.93 5.61 -5.46
CA PRO A 117 13.78 7.07 -5.30
C PRO A 117 15.01 7.68 -4.58
N PRO A 118 15.08 9.02 -4.40
CA PRO A 118 16.00 9.62 -3.42
C PRO A 118 15.92 8.87 -2.08
N LEU A 119 17.05 8.71 -1.38
CA LEU A 119 17.13 7.79 -0.24
C LEU A 119 16.10 8.15 0.85
N GLU A 120 15.91 9.44 1.12
CA GLU A 120 14.93 9.96 2.06
C GLU A 120 13.47 9.57 1.73
N ASP A 121 13.19 9.30 0.45
CA ASP A 121 11.87 8.94 -0.05
C ASP A 121 11.60 7.43 -0.05
N VAL A 122 12.60 6.57 0.15
CA VAL A 122 12.44 5.09 0.12
C VAL A 122 11.32 4.61 1.05
N TYR A 123 11.16 5.26 2.21
CA TYR A 123 10.15 4.93 3.22
C TYR A 123 8.96 5.89 3.27
N SER A 124 8.76 6.73 2.24
CA SER A 124 7.64 7.69 2.16
C SER A 124 6.28 7.04 2.39
N TRP A 125 6.06 5.83 1.86
CA TRP A 125 4.84 5.04 2.09
C TRP A 125 4.47 4.93 3.59
N SER A 126 5.46 4.77 4.46
CA SER A 126 5.25 4.57 5.90
C SER A 126 4.82 5.86 6.59
N ARG A 127 5.34 7.01 6.13
CA ARG A 127 5.09 8.34 6.70
C ARG A 127 3.78 8.93 6.21
N TYR A 128 3.44 8.73 4.94
CA TYR A 128 2.13 9.13 4.42
C TYR A 128 1.01 8.27 4.99
N THR A 129 1.28 6.97 5.21
CA THR A 129 0.30 6.03 5.77
C THR A 129 0.83 5.33 7.02
N PRO A 130 0.81 5.98 8.21
CA PRO A 130 1.11 5.31 9.47
C PRO A 130 0.26 4.05 9.67
N LEU A 131 0.80 3.02 10.31
CA LEU A 131 0.17 1.69 10.38
C LEU A 131 -1.28 1.74 10.88
N HIS A 132 -1.57 2.59 11.86
CA HIS A 132 -2.91 2.71 12.45
C HIS A 132 -3.95 3.39 11.53
N LYS A 133 -3.51 4.02 10.43
CA LYS A 133 -4.38 4.67 9.43
C LYS A 133 -4.63 3.81 8.20
N VAL A 134 -3.95 2.66 8.04
CA VAL A 134 -4.11 1.80 6.87
C VAL A 134 -5.53 1.27 6.79
N ARG A 135 -6.19 1.52 5.65
CA ARG A 135 -7.55 1.05 5.29
C ARG A 135 -7.54 0.29 3.97
N VAL A 136 -6.72 0.73 3.02
CA VAL A 136 -6.50 0.07 1.72
C VAL A 136 -5.01 -0.17 1.52
N VAL A 137 -4.63 -1.25 0.85
CA VAL A 137 -3.27 -1.54 0.40
C VAL A 137 -3.28 -1.69 -1.12
N ILE A 138 -2.39 -0.98 -1.81
CA ILE A 138 -2.14 -1.10 -3.24
C ILE A 138 -0.69 -1.54 -3.43
N LEU A 139 -0.49 -2.57 -4.24
CA LEU A 139 0.83 -3.14 -4.50
C LEU A 139 1.31 -2.77 -5.92
N GLY A 140 2.51 -2.19 -6.00
CA GLY A 140 3.27 -2.03 -7.24
C GLY A 140 4.49 -2.95 -7.25
N GLN A 141 5.14 -3.12 -8.41
CA GLN A 141 6.31 -3.98 -8.54
C GLN A 141 7.58 -3.27 -8.04
N ASP A 142 8.10 -2.33 -8.83
CA ASP A 142 9.28 -1.53 -8.56
C ASP A 142 8.98 -0.03 -8.63
N PRO A 143 9.86 0.84 -8.12
CA PRO A 143 9.74 2.27 -8.34
C PRO A 143 10.00 2.59 -9.81
N TYR A 144 9.38 3.66 -10.31
CA TYR A 144 9.77 4.23 -11.60
C TYR A 144 11.26 4.56 -11.65
N HIS A 145 11.93 4.13 -12.73
CA HIS A 145 13.39 4.18 -12.85
C HIS A 145 13.92 5.38 -13.64
N ASN A 146 13.07 6.32 -14.09
CA ASN A 146 13.54 7.56 -14.70
C ASN A 146 13.59 8.72 -13.69
N HIS A 147 14.35 9.75 -14.06
CA HIS A 147 14.54 10.94 -13.25
C HIS A 147 13.21 11.59 -12.84
N ASN A 148 13.15 12.04 -11.59
CA ASN A 148 12.04 12.79 -11.00
C ASN A 148 10.67 12.08 -10.98
N GLN A 149 10.62 10.76 -11.22
CA GLN A 149 9.37 9.99 -11.15
C GLN A 149 9.15 9.41 -9.75
N ALA A 150 10.00 8.48 -9.30
CA ALA A 150 9.79 7.76 -8.06
C ALA A 150 9.98 8.64 -6.82
N HIS A 151 9.04 8.53 -5.87
CA HIS A 151 9.08 9.22 -4.58
C HIS A 151 8.58 8.35 -3.41
N GLY A 152 8.69 7.03 -3.56
CA GLY A 152 8.39 6.06 -2.51
C GLY A 152 6.93 5.64 -2.38
N LEU A 153 6.08 5.95 -3.36
CA LEU A 153 4.69 5.48 -3.47
C LEU A 153 4.48 4.79 -4.83
N CYS A 154 3.89 3.59 -4.82
CA CYS A 154 3.59 2.86 -6.07
C CYS A 154 2.64 3.66 -6.98
N PHE A 155 2.79 3.53 -8.30
CA PHE A 155 2.02 4.25 -9.33
C PHE A 155 2.06 5.77 -9.31
N SER A 156 2.67 6.42 -8.31
CA SER A 156 2.67 7.87 -8.17
C SER A 156 3.96 8.50 -8.70
N VAL A 157 3.82 9.65 -9.35
CA VAL A 157 4.93 10.49 -9.81
C VAL A 157 4.81 11.92 -9.28
N ARG A 158 5.95 12.60 -9.10
CA ARG A 158 5.97 14.01 -8.66
C ARG A 158 5.64 14.95 -9.83
N PRO A 159 4.96 16.08 -9.57
CA PRO A 159 4.91 17.18 -10.53
C PRO A 159 6.33 17.62 -10.92
N PRO A 160 6.56 18.05 -12.17
CA PRO A 160 5.58 18.25 -13.23
C PRO A 160 5.32 16.99 -14.09
N MET A 161 5.78 15.81 -13.67
CA MET A 161 5.69 14.60 -14.50
C MET A 161 4.22 14.23 -14.78
N PRO A 162 3.86 13.95 -16.04
CA PRO A 162 2.53 13.47 -16.37
C PRO A 162 2.33 12.06 -15.81
N ALA A 163 1.08 11.69 -15.59
CA ALA A 163 0.67 10.35 -15.19
C ALA A 163 1.22 9.32 -16.21
N PRO A 164 1.95 8.28 -15.75
CA PRO A 164 2.40 7.18 -16.59
C PRO A 164 1.23 6.37 -17.18
N PRO A 165 1.45 5.54 -18.22
CA PRO A 165 0.38 4.78 -18.87
C PRO A 165 -0.50 3.96 -17.91
N SER A 166 0.12 3.25 -16.97
CA SER A 166 -0.61 2.49 -15.93
C SER A 166 -1.48 3.39 -15.04
N LEU A 167 -0.99 4.58 -14.67
CA LEU A 167 -1.78 5.52 -13.88
C LEU A 167 -2.95 6.13 -14.68
N LYS A 168 -2.75 6.42 -15.97
CA LYS A 168 -3.86 6.83 -16.86
C LYS A 168 -4.96 5.77 -16.90
N ASN A 169 -4.59 4.50 -16.94
CA ASN A 169 -5.56 3.39 -16.91
C ASN A 169 -6.26 3.26 -15.55
N ILE A 170 -5.56 3.51 -14.44
CA ILE A 170 -6.16 3.66 -13.10
C ILE A 170 -7.21 4.78 -13.10
N TYR A 171 -6.94 5.93 -13.71
CA TYR A 171 -7.92 7.02 -13.82
C TYR A 171 -9.15 6.64 -14.64
N ILE A 172 -9.00 5.83 -15.71
CA ILE A 172 -10.13 5.33 -16.50
C ILE A 172 -11.01 4.41 -15.63
N ALA A 173 -10.40 3.44 -14.93
CA ALA A 173 -11.15 2.55 -14.03
C ALA A 173 -11.85 3.33 -12.91
N LEU A 174 -11.19 4.35 -12.34
CA LEU A 174 -11.77 5.20 -11.32
C LEU A 174 -12.94 6.04 -11.85
N LYS A 175 -12.86 6.56 -13.07
CA LYS A 175 -13.96 7.29 -13.74
C LYS A 175 -15.17 6.39 -14.00
N ASN A 176 -14.94 5.11 -14.33
CA ASN A 176 -16.02 4.14 -14.51
C ASN A 176 -16.74 3.84 -13.18
N ASP A 177 -16.01 3.78 -12.07
CA ASP A 177 -16.58 3.59 -10.73
C ASP A 177 -17.28 4.85 -10.22
N TYR A 178 -16.71 6.02 -10.50
CA TYR A 178 -17.17 7.33 -10.08
C TYR A 178 -17.23 8.30 -11.27
N PRO A 179 -18.38 8.39 -11.98
CA PRO A 179 -18.53 9.26 -13.14
C PRO A 179 -18.27 10.75 -12.87
N SER A 180 -18.33 11.18 -11.60
CA SER A 180 -17.98 12.55 -11.18
C SER A 180 -16.48 12.80 -10.99
N PHE A 181 -15.64 11.75 -11.04
CA PHE A 181 -14.18 11.92 -10.91
C PHE A 181 -13.62 12.73 -12.08
N GLU A 182 -12.69 13.64 -11.78
CA GLU A 182 -11.96 14.41 -12.78
C GLU A 182 -10.48 14.14 -12.65
N GLN A 183 -9.79 14.00 -13.78
CA GLN A 183 -8.34 13.81 -13.76
C GLN A 183 -7.67 15.08 -13.22
N PRO A 184 -6.53 14.94 -12.50
CA PRO A 184 -5.79 16.10 -12.02
C PRO A 184 -5.40 17.07 -13.14
N PRO A 185 -5.34 18.39 -12.85
CA PRO A 185 -4.79 19.37 -13.78
C PRO A 185 -3.38 18.98 -14.25
N ASN A 186 -2.99 19.49 -15.42
CA ASN A 186 -1.67 19.26 -16.03
C ASN A 186 -1.34 17.76 -16.25
N LYS A 187 -2.35 16.90 -16.36
CA LYS A 187 -2.19 15.43 -16.49
C LYS A 187 -1.39 14.84 -15.31
N GLY A 188 -1.49 15.42 -14.12
CA GLY A 188 -0.66 15.06 -12.97
C GLY A 188 -0.84 13.63 -12.46
N GLY A 189 0.22 13.09 -11.84
CA GLY A 189 0.27 11.73 -11.28
C GLY A 189 0.57 11.63 -9.79
N LEU A 190 0.36 12.71 -9.03
CA LEU A 190 0.65 12.74 -7.60
C LEU A 190 -0.51 12.12 -6.79
N LEU A 191 -0.22 11.02 -6.09
CA LEU A 191 -1.21 10.23 -5.35
C LEU A 191 -1.02 10.34 -3.82
N THR A 192 -0.24 11.32 -3.35
CA THR A 192 -0.11 11.62 -1.92
C THR A 192 -1.47 11.84 -1.23
N PRO A 193 -2.51 12.45 -1.86
CA PRO A 193 -3.81 12.57 -1.22
C PRO A 193 -4.43 11.22 -0.85
N TRP A 194 -4.26 10.18 -1.67
CA TRP A 194 -4.74 8.83 -1.36
C TRP A 194 -3.99 8.24 -0.17
N ALA A 195 -2.66 8.38 -0.16
CA ALA A 195 -1.83 7.88 0.92
C ALA A 195 -2.19 8.51 2.28
N GLU A 196 -2.35 9.83 2.31
CA GLU A 196 -2.79 10.57 3.51
C GLU A 196 -4.19 10.14 4.00
N ARG A 197 -5.02 9.64 3.09
CA ARG A 197 -6.36 9.11 3.38
C ARG A 197 -6.35 7.63 3.76
N GLY A 198 -5.20 7.02 4.03
CA GLY A 198 -5.13 5.65 4.55
C GLY A 198 -4.94 4.58 3.49
N VAL A 199 -4.52 4.96 2.28
CA VAL A 199 -4.12 4.02 1.22
C VAL A 199 -2.63 3.75 1.30
N LEU A 200 -2.24 2.59 1.82
CA LEU A 200 -0.85 2.16 1.81
C LEU A 200 -0.42 1.82 0.38
N MET A 201 0.38 2.70 -0.23
CA MET A 201 0.90 2.55 -1.59
C MET A 201 2.31 1.97 -1.55
N LEU A 202 2.44 0.65 -1.69
CA LEU A 202 3.68 -0.08 -1.44
C LEU A 202 4.19 -0.75 -2.72
N ASN A 203 5.43 -0.47 -3.10
CA ASN A 203 6.13 -1.29 -4.09
C ASN A 203 6.69 -2.54 -3.43
N THR A 204 6.81 -3.63 -4.20
CA THR A 204 7.41 -4.87 -3.72
C THR A 204 8.94 -4.78 -3.60
N CYS A 205 9.56 -4.04 -4.52
CA CYS A 205 10.94 -3.57 -4.43
C CYS A 205 10.93 -2.06 -4.14
N LEU A 206 11.70 -1.59 -3.15
CA LEU A 206 11.63 -0.18 -2.72
C LEU A 206 12.68 0.73 -3.37
N THR A 207 13.60 0.16 -4.16
CA THR A 207 14.65 0.91 -4.84
C THR A 207 14.94 0.31 -6.20
N VAL A 208 15.44 1.11 -7.13
CA VAL A 208 15.85 0.68 -8.47
C VAL A 208 17.02 1.52 -8.94
N ARG A 209 17.91 0.98 -9.76
CA ARG A 209 18.92 1.76 -10.46
C ARG A 209 18.27 2.59 -11.57
N ALA A 210 18.75 3.81 -11.78
CA ALA A 210 18.30 4.66 -12.87
C ALA A 210 18.36 3.93 -14.21
N HIS A 211 17.28 4.01 -14.98
CA HIS A 211 17.13 3.41 -16.31
C HIS A 211 17.31 1.89 -16.37
N SER A 212 17.17 1.18 -15.25
CA SER A 212 17.33 -0.26 -15.19
C SER A 212 16.25 -0.85 -14.27
N ALA A 213 15.06 -1.07 -14.87
CA ALA A 213 13.94 -1.72 -14.22
C ALA A 213 14.37 -3.05 -13.58
N ASN A 214 13.74 -3.43 -12.47
CA ASN A 214 14.03 -4.69 -11.75
C ASN A 214 15.50 -4.90 -11.28
N SER A 215 16.40 -3.93 -11.42
CA SER A 215 17.83 -4.06 -11.06
C SER A 215 18.11 -4.48 -9.61
N HIS A 216 17.19 -4.19 -8.69
CA HIS A 216 17.28 -4.59 -7.28
C HIS A 216 16.31 -5.73 -6.89
N ALA A 217 15.69 -6.39 -7.88
CA ALA A 217 14.85 -7.55 -7.66
C ALA A 217 15.66 -8.72 -7.05
N GLY A 218 15.03 -9.47 -6.15
CA GLY A 218 15.63 -10.60 -5.45
C GLY A 218 16.74 -10.24 -4.46
N LYS A 219 16.97 -8.94 -4.18
CA LYS A 219 18.03 -8.49 -3.26
C LYS A 219 17.57 -8.42 -1.81
N GLY A 220 16.28 -8.64 -1.53
CA GLY A 220 15.73 -8.76 -0.17
C GLY A 220 14.56 -7.84 0.14
N TRP A 221 14.27 -6.86 -0.73
CA TRP A 221 13.13 -5.97 -0.54
C TRP A 221 11.81 -6.73 -0.51
N GLU A 222 11.69 -7.77 -1.30
CA GLU A 222 10.48 -8.57 -1.43
C GLU A 222 10.08 -9.23 -0.12
N LYS A 223 11.07 -9.75 0.63
CA LYS A 223 10.87 -10.35 1.96
C LYS A 223 10.43 -9.29 2.95
N PHE A 224 11.10 -8.13 2.94
CA PHE A 224 10.75 -7.01 3.80
C PHE A 224 9.33 -6.48 3.53
N THR A 225 8.96 -6.24 2.29
CA THR A 225 7.63 -5.72 1.92
C THR A 225 6.54 -6.76 2.11
N HIS A 226 6.84 -8.06 1.99
CA HIS A 226 5.93 -9.12 2.41
C HIS A 226 5.67 -9.07 3.92
N LYS A 227 6.70 -8.83 4.73
CA LYS A 227 6.53 -8.63 6.18
C LYS A 227 5.65 -7.41 6.51
N VAL A 228 5.75 -6.33 5.73
CA VAL A 228 4.86 -5.17 5.86
C VAL A 228 3.40 -5.57 5.64
N ILE A 229 3.11 -6.34 4.59
CA ILE A 229 1.77 -6.87 4.29
C ILE A 229 1.25 -7.74 5.45
N ASP A 230 2.08 -8.64 5.99
CA ASP A 230 1.74 -9.48 7.13
C ASP A 230 1.41 -8.66 8.39
N ILE A 231 2.18 -7.61 8.65
CA ILE A 231 1.96 -6.71 9.77
C ILE A 231 0.62 -6.00 9.61
N VAL A 232 0.27 -5.53 8.41
CA VAL A 232 -1.05 -4.94 8.14
C VAL A 232 -2.15 -5.97 8.44
N ALA A 233 -2.06 -7.16 7.84
CA ALA A 233 -3.05 -8.21 8.02
C ALA A 233 -3.24 -8.59 9.49
N LYS A 234 -2.12 -8.69 10.23
CA LYS A 234 -2.13 -9.03 11.66
C LYS A 234 -2.69 -7.90 12.52
N ARG A 235 -2.20 -6.67 12.35
CA ARG A 235 -2.43 -5.54 13.29
C ARG A 235 -3.71 -4.76 13.00
N ARG A 236 -4.21 -4.76 11.76
CA ARG A 236 -5.48 -4.09 11.41
C ARG A 236 -6.66 -5.00 11.73
N THR A 237 -7.15 -4.92 12.97
CA THR A 237 -8.19 -5.79 13.51
C THR A 237 -9.56 -5.58 12.85
N HIS A 238 -9.89 -4.35 12.46
CA HIS A 238 -11.10 -4.01 11.69
C HIS A 238 -11.07 -4.47 10.23
N GLY A 239 -9.95 -5.08 9.79
CA GLY A 239 -9.74 -5.53 8.42
C GLY A 239 -9.30 -4.41 7.49
N VAL A 240 -8.82 -4.75 6.30
CA VAL A 240 -8.39 -3.79 5.28
C VAL A 240 -8.74 -4.33 3.90
N VAL A 241 -8.80 -3.44 2.91
CA VAL A 241 -8.93 -3.83 1.50
C VAL A 241 -7.54 -3.98 0.89
N PHE A 242 -7.28 -5.08 0.19
CA PHE A 242 -6.09 -5.29 -0.64
C PHE A 242 -6.49 -5.22 -2.11
N LEU A 243 -5.94 -4.26 -2.84
CA LEU A 243 -6.07 -4.15 -4.30
C LEU A 243 -4.84 -4.81 -4.94
N ALA A 244 -5.03 -6.04 -5.42
CA ALA A 244 -3.98 -6.86 -6.00
C ALA A 244 -4.14 -6.91 -7.52
N TRP A 245 -3.41 -6.06 -8.23
CA TRP A 245 -3.48 -5.95 -9.68
C TRP A 245 -2.31 -6.67 -10.34
N GLY A 246 -2.63 -7.69 -11.14
CA GLY A 246 -1.67 -8.57 -11.78
C GLY A 246 -1.27 -9.79 -10.94
N THR A 247 -0.78 -10.82 -11.62
CA THR A 247 -0.36 -12.09 -11.00
C THR A 247 0.65 -11.91 -9.87
N PRO A 248 1.70 -11.06 -9.97
CA PRO A 248 2.65 -10.89 -8.88
C PRO A 248 2.02 -10.35 -7.59
N ALA A 249 1.11 -9.36 -7.72
CA ALA A 249 0.40 -8.80 -6.58
C ALA A 249 -0.57 -9.82 -5.96
N GLY A 250 -1.29 -10.60 -6.78
CA GLY A 250 -2.19 -11.67 -6.33
C GLY A 250 -1.46 -12.74 -5.52
N LYS A 251 -0.33 -13.25 -6.04
CA LYS A 251 0.52 -14.23 -5.33
C LYS A 251 0.92 -13.73 -3.93
N ARG A 252 1.16 -12.42 -3.76
CA ARG A 252 1.58 -11.82 -2.48
C ARG A 252 0.47 -11.67 -1.44
N VAL A 253 -0.79 -11.71 -1.85
CA VAL A 253 -1.94 -11.61 -0.93
C VAL A 253 -2.74 -12.91 -0.85
N ALA A 254 -2.28 -13.99 -1.49
CA ALA A 254 -2.97 -15.28 -1.53
C ALA A 254 -3.20 -15.89 -0.12
N HIS A 255 -2.28 -15.62 0.82
CA HIS A 255 -2.37 -16.10 2.20
C HIS A 255 -3.25 -15.23 3.12
N ILE A 256 -3.74 -14.09 2.63
CA ILE A 256 -4.54 -13.17 3.42
C ILE A 256 -5.90 -13.78 3.75
N ASN A 257 -6.28 -13.76 5.03
CA ASN A 257 -7.58 -14.24 5.49
C ASN A 257 -8.73 -13.36 4.95
N ARG A 258 -9.44 -13.86 3.94
CA ARG A 258 -10.57 -13.20 3.27
C ARG A 258 -11.83 -13.06 4.15
N GLY A 259 -11.90 -13.75 5.29
CA GLY A 259 -12.97 -13.53 6.28
C GLY A 259 -12.77 -12.26 7.10
N LYS A 260 -11.51 -11.80 7.23
CA LYS A 260 -11.14 -10.59 7.98
C LYS A 260 -10.86 -9.40 7.05
N HIS A 261 -10.18 -9.64 5.93
CA HIS A 261 -9.78 -8.62 4.96
C HIS A 261 -10.53 -8.81 3.65
N TYR A 262 -10.61 -7.77 2.84
CA TYR A 262 -11.21 -7.85 1.52
C TYR A 262 -10.14 -7.80 0.44
N VAL A 263 -10.01 -8.88 -0.32
CA VAL A 263 -8.99 -9.00 -1.38
C VAL A 263 -9.70 -8.87 -2.73
N LEU A 264 -9.33 -7.84 -3.48
CA LEU A 264 -9.85 -7.53 -4.81
C LEU A 264 -8.73 -7.74 -5.84
N GLU A 265 -8.92 -8.70 -6.74
CA GLU A 265 -7.94 -9.12 -7.74
C GLU A 265 -8.40 -8.78 -9.15
N SER A 266 -7.48 -8.30 -9.98
CA SER A 266 -7.71 -8.05 -11.41
C SER A 266 -6.39 -8.17 -12.17
N VAL A 267 -6.42 -8.05 -13.49
CA VAL A 267 -5.22 -7.87 -14.32
C VAL A 267 -4.50 -6.55 -13.98
N HIS A 268 -3.23 -6.42 -14.38
CA HIS A 268 -2.46 -5.21 -14.09
C HIS A 268 -3.00 -4.00 -14.90
N PRO A 269 -2.90 -2.74 -14.40
CA PRO A 269 -3.26 -1.53 -15.15
C PRO A 269 -2.38 -1.21 -16.35
N SER A 270 -1.28 -1.94 -16.60
CA SER A 270 -0.42 -1.71 -17.76
C SER A 270 -1.20 -1.79 -19.08
N PRO A 271 -0.85 -0.99 -20.12
CA PRO A 271 -1.44 -1.10 -21.44
C PRO A 271 -1.54 -2.54 -21.99
N LEU A 272 -0.55 -3.38 -21.68
CA LEU A 272 -0.50 -4.79 -22.13
C LEU A 272 -1.62 -5.67 -21.53
N SER A 273 -2.27 -5.23 -20.45
CA SER A 273 -3.26 -6.05 -19.74
C SER A 273 -4.56 -5.34 -19.39
N ALA A 274 -4.60 -4.02 -19.33
CA ALA A 274 -5.75 -3.29 -18.80
C ALA A 274 -7.07 -3.60 -19.53
N HIS A 275 -7.00 -3.80 -20.85
CA HIS A 275 -8.14 -4.14 -21.69
C HIS A 275 -8.76 -5.52 -21.36
N ARG A 276 -8.03 -6.41 -20.65
CA ARG A 276 -8.50 -7.75 -20.23
C ARG A 276 -9.41 -7.72 -19.00
N GLY A 277 -9.87 -6.55 -18.55
CA GLY A 277 -10.87 -6.42 -17.49
C GLY A 277 -10.52 -5.47 -16.35
N PHE A 278 -9.39 -4.75 -16.42
CA PHE A 278 -9.03 -3.76 -15.40
C PHE A 278 -10.02 -2.60 -15.37
N PHE A 279 -10.40 -2.08 -16.54
CA PHE A 279 -11.26 -0.88 -16.64
C PHE A 279 -12.66 -1.06 -16.04
N SER A 280 -13.17 -2.29 -15.99
CA SER A 280 -14.52 -2.62 -15.49
C SER A 280 -14.50 -3.37 -14.16
N CYS A 281 -13.35 -3.43 -13.48
CA CYS A 281 -13.20 -4.27 -12.28
C CYS A 281 -14.04 -3.81 -11.09
N GLY A 282 -14.42 -2.52 -11.01
CA GLY A 282 -15.25 -2.00 -9.92
C GLY A 282 -14.50 -1.78 -8.60
N HIS A 283 -13.16 -1.83 -8.59
CA HIS A 283 -12.39 -2.00 -7.36
C HIS A 283 -12.51 -0.81 -6.40
N PHE A 284 -12.54 0.43 -6.89
CA PHE A 284 -12.59 1.62 -6.03
C PHE A 284 -13.95 1.73 -5.33
N LYS A 285 -15.02 1.44 -6.08
CA LYS A 285 -16.39 1.40 -5.55
C LYS A 285 -16.57 0.27 -4.55
N LYS A 286 -16.19 -0.96 -4.91
CA LYS A 286 -16.25 -2.14 -4.02
C LYS A 286 -15.44 -1.95 -2.74
N ALA A 287 -14.26 -1.34 -2.83
CA ALA A 287 -13.45 -1.01 -1.67
C ALA A 287 -14.19 -0.07 -0.71
N ASN A 288 -14.78 1.00 -1.22
CA ASN A 288 -15.53 1.97 -0.39
C ASN A 288 -16.84 1.41 0.16
N GLU A 289 -17.54 0.55 -0.58
CA GLU A 289 -18.71 -0.19 -0.07
C GLU A 289 -18.33 -1.03 1.14
N TRP A 290 -17.28 -1.86 1.01
CA TRP A 290 -16.79 -2.69 2.10
C TRP A 290 -16.26 -1.87 3.29
N LEU A 291 -15.53 -0.78 3.03
CA LEU A 291 -15.04 0.11 4.08
C LEU A 291 -16.17 0.78 4.83
N ARG A 292 -17.23 1.22 4.14
CA ARG A 292 -18.40 1.83 4.78
C ARG A 292 -19.08 0.87 5.74
N GLU A 293 -19.25 -0.39 5.37
CA GLU A 293 -19.81 -1.42 6.24
C GLU A 293 -18.98 -1.68 7.50
N ARG A 294 -17.64 -1.56 7.39
CA ARG A 294 -16.71 -1.87 8.48
C ARG A 294 -16.34 -0.70 9.37
N TYR A 295 -16.30 0.50 8.81
CA TYR A 295 -15.74 1.71 9.43
C TYR A 295 -16.73 2.89 9.47
N GLY A 296 -17.92 2.76 8.87
CA GLY A 296 -18.88 3.85 8.71
C GLY A 296 -18.48 4.81 7.58
N ASP A 297 -19.25 5.90 7.42
CA ASP A 297 -19.06 6.86 6.32
C ASP A 297 -17.70 7.58 6.39
N ASP A 298 -17.20 7.90 7.57
CA ASP A 298 -15.85 8.48 7.75
C ASP A 298 -14.72 7.50 7.37
N GLY A 299 -15.08 6.22 7.25
CA GLY A 299 -14.22 5.09 6.93
C GLY A 299 -13.82 4.98 5.46
N VAL A 300 -14.58 5.60 4.55
CA VAL A 300 -14.33 5.49 3.10
C VAL A 300 -13.12 6.31 2.66
N ILE A 301 -12.58 5.97 1.49
CA ILE A 301 -11.53 6.74 0.83
C ILE A 301 -12.19 7.73 -0.14
N ASP A 302 -11.92 9.01 0.06
CA ASP A 302 -12.10 9.98 -1.02
C ASP A 302 -11.01 9.75 -2.07
N TRP A 303 -11.40 9.31 -3.26
CA TRP A 303 -10.50 9.04 -4.38
C TRP A 303 -10.23 10.27 -5.24
N ASN A 304 -10.87 11.41 -4.97
CA ASN A 304 -10.67 12.64 -5.74
C ASN A 304 -9.26 13.22 -5.51
N LEU A 305 -8.60 13.66 -6.57
CA LEU A 305 -7.25 14.22 -6.54
C LEU A 305 -7.22 15.75 -6.76
N ALA A 306 -8.38 16.39 -6.93
CA ALA A 306 -8.49 17.82 -7.22
C ALA A 306 -8.25 18.75 -6.00
N THR A 307 -8.14 18.22 -4.78
CA THR A 307 -7.84 19.02 -3.58
C THR A 307 -6.36 19.35 -3.47
N ALA A 308 -6.06 20.61 -3.16
CA ALA A 308 -4.69 21.12 -2.94
C ALA A 308 -3.92 20.25 -1.92
N PRO A 309 -2.59 20.08 -2.09
CA PRO A 309 -1.79 19.26 -1.20
C PRO A 309 -1.88 19.79 0.23
N SER A 310 -2.31 18.91 1.15
CA SER A 310 -2.03 19.06 2.58
C SER A 310 -0.51 19.14 2.78
N LYS A 311 -0.08 19.90 3.80
CA LYS A 311 1.29 20.36 4.02
C LYS A 311 2.35 19.32 3.65
N ALA A 312 3.24 19.74 2.75
CA ALA A 312 4.47 19.02 2.41
C ALA A 312 5.18 18.52 3.68
N VAL A 313 5.63 17.27 3.64
CA VAL A 313 6.70 16.77 4.52
C VAL A 313 7.79 17.84 4.55
N PRO A 314 8.28 18.29 5.73
CA PRO A 314 9.30 19.32 5.77
C PRO A 314 10.58 18.76 5.14
N ALA A 315 10.88 19.18 3.92
CA ALA A 315 12.21 19.06 3.36
C ALA A 315 13.14 19.90 4.24
N ARG A 316 13.97 19.24 5.04
CA ARG A 316 15.05 19.92 5.78
C ARG A 316 16.04 20.47 4.76
N ALA A 317 16.39 21.74 4.93
CA ALA A 317 17.21 22.53 4.01
C ALA A 317 18.45 21.78 3.52
N SER A 318 18.63 21.77 2.19
CA SER A 318 19.85 21.39 1.51
C SER A 318 20.99 22.30 1.98
N VAL A 319 22.02 21.68 2.57
CA VAL A 319 23.29 22.34 2.84
C VAL A 319 23.93 22.67 1.49
N LYS A 320 24.10 23.95 1.19
CA LYS A 320 24.88 24.41 0.04
C LYS A 320 26.33 23.97 0.22
N ALA A 321 26.82 23.10 -0.64
CA ALA A 321 28.25 22.94 -0.86
C ALA A 321 28.69 24.02 -1.85
N GLU A 322 29.50 24.96 -1.38
CA GLU A 322 30.28 25.84 -2.25
C GLU A 322 31.41 25.02 -2.87
N THR A 323 31.37 24.84 -4.19
CA THR A 323 32.54 24.41 -4.97
C THR A 323 32.98 25.55 -5.86
N ALA A 324 34.15 26.08 -5.53
CA ALA A 324 34.91 27.01 -6.34
C ALA A 324 35.29 26.36 -7.68
N THR A 325 35.05 27.11 -8.76
CA THR A 325 35.47 26.83 -10.13
C THR A 325 36.98 26.99 -10.28
N ALA A 326 37.64 25.98 -10.88
CA ALA A 326 38.88 26.17 -11.61
C ALA A 326 38.80 25.37 -12.90
N ALA A 327 38.78 26.09 -14.01
CA ALA A 327 38.79 25.56 -15.37
C ALA A 327 40.21 25.06 -15.71
N ALA A 328 40.28 23.91 -16.39
CA ALA A 328 41.43 23.54 -17.19
C ALA A 328 40.93 22.74 -18.41
N GLU A 329 41.06 23.36 -19.57
CA GLU A 329 40.85 22.77 -20.87
C GLU A 329 41.91 21.70 -21.14
N THR A 330 41.52 20.51 -21.62
CA THR A 330 42.40 19.71 -22.48
C THR A 330 41.55 18.92 -23.48
N LYS A 331 41.94 19.07 -24.74
CA LYS A 331 41.29 18.65 -25.97
C LYS A 331 41.98 17.37 -26.45
N VAL A 332 41.30 16.22 -26.53
CA VAL A 332 41.80 15.05 -27.30
C VAL A 332 40.66 14.25 -27.93
N VAL A 333 40.54 14.43 -29.25
CA VAL A 333 40.36 13.44 -30.34
C VAL A 333 39.40 12.26 -30.12
N ALA A 334 38.34 12.27 -30.93
CA ALA A 334 37.49 11.13 -31.22
C ALA A 334 38.18 10.17 -32.23
N THR A 335 38.16 8.88 -31.94
CA THR A 335 38.32 7.81 -32.92
C THR A 335 37.23 6.77 -32.67
N ALA A 336 36.43 6.53 -33.70
CA ALA A 336 35.41 5.51 -33.77
C ALA A 336 36.00 4.23 -34.36
N GLU A 337 35.75 3.08 -33.73
CA GLU A 337 35.93 1.71 -34.23
C GLU A 337 35.49 0.79 -33.08
N SER A 338 34.91 -0.39 -33.25
CA SER A 338 34.02 -1.01 -34.22
C SER A 338 33.42 -2.22 -33.48
N ALA A 339 32.31 -2.74 -33.96
CA ALA A 339 31.54 -3.81 -33.35
C ALA A 339 32.22 -5.20 -33.39
N ALA A 340 31.63 -6.10 -32.60
CA ALA A 340 31.69 -7.57 -32.65
C ALA A 340 32.81 -8.27 -31.85
N THR A 341 32.40 -9.00 -30.81
CA THR A 341 32.40 -10.48 -30.82
C THR A 341 31.88 -10.97 -29.46
N VAL A 342 30.66 -11.54 -29.46
CA VAL A 342 30.10 -12.32 -28.34
C VAL A 342 30.09 -13.77 -28.78
N ASN A 343 30.75 -14.65 -28.02
CA ASN A 343 30.56 -16.09 -28.15
C ASN A 343 30.74 -16.81 -26.80
N LYS A 344 29.59 -17.25 -26.27
CA LYS A 344 29.24 -18.60 -25.81
C LYS A 344 29.83 -19.19 -24.50
N PHE A 345 28.97 -20.03 -23.88
CA PHE A 345 29.10 -20.92 -22.69
C PHE A 345 28.48 -20.32 -21.41
N ILE A 346 27.51 -20.93 -20.70
CA ILE A 346 27.18 -22.36 -20.44
C ILE A 346 25.67 -22.53 -20.14
N GLU A 347 25.07 -23.62 -20.64
CA GLU A 347 23.78 -24.21 -20.22
C GLU A 347 23.89 -24.99 -18.90
N GLY A 348 22.84 -24.97 -18.05
CA GLY A 348 22.71 -25.97 -16.98
C GLY A 348 21.69 -25.69 -15.86
N ASN A 349 20.41 -25.92 -16.15
CA ASN A 349 19.28 -26.39 -15.30
C ASN A 349 19.02 -25.79 -13.89
N GLY A 350 17.80 -25.28 -13.70
CA GLY A 350 17.17 -25.19 -12.37
C GLY A 350 15.91 -24.32 -12.24
N ASP A 351 14.83 -24.72 -12.91
CA ASP A 351 13.39 -24.48 -12.58
C ASP A 351 13.00 -23.17 -11.84
N SER A 352 12.68 -22.15 -12.64
CA SER A 352 11.79 -21.04 -12.31
C SER A 352 11.49 -20.33 -13.64
N SER A 353 10.28 -20.48 -14.17
CA SER A 353 9.82 -19.98 -15.47
C SER A 353 10.41 -18.62 -15.89
N GLU A 354 11.38 -18.65 -16.80
CA GLU A 354 11.96 -17.46 -17.47
C GLU A 354 10.90 -16.67 -18.24
N GLU A 355 9.85 -17.34 -18.71
CA GLU A 355 8.70 -16.73 -19.41
C GLU A 355 7.91 -15.73 -18.54
N ASP A 356 7.89 -15.89 -17.21
CA ASP A 356 7.23 -14.94 -16.30
C ASP A 356 8.09 -13.68 -16.08
N ILE A 357 9.41 -13.78 -16.18
CA ILE A 357 10.34 -12.65 -16.01
C ILE A 357 10.42 -11.84 -17.30
N GLU A 358 10.48 -12.50 -18.46
CA GLU A 358 10.49 -11.86 -19.77
C GLU A 358 9.16 -11.13 -20.05
N ALA A 359 8.03 -11.69 -19.61
CA ALA A 359 6.73 -11.00 -19.66
C ALA A 359 6.65 -9.79 -18.70
N LEU A 360 7.35 -9.82 -17.56
CA LEU A 360 7.42 -8.70 -16.62
C LEU A 360 8.41 -7.61 -17.07
N GLU A 361 9.48 -7.99 -17.77
CA GLU A 361 10.44 -7.09 -18.40
C GLU A 361 9.78 -6.36 -19.58
N ALA A 362 9.02 -7.08 -20.41
CA ALA A 362 8.17 -6.47 -21.45
C ALA A 362 7.08 -5.54 -20.88
N LEU A 363 6.53 -5.85 -19.69
CA LEU A 363 5.58 -4.98 -18.98
C LEU A 363 6.21 -3.67 -18.51
N ALA A 364 7.50 -3.67 -18.15
CA ALA A 364 8.24 -2.48 -17.75
C ALA A 364 8.72 -1.65 -18.96
N GLU A 365 9.15 -2.31 -20.05
CA GLU A 365 9.55 -1.65 -21.30
C GLU A 365 8.35 -0.97 -21.99
N ALA A 366 7.16 -1.59 -21.97
CA ALA A 366 5.94 -1.00 -22.51
C ALA A 366 5.43 0.24 -21.72
N GLU A 367 5.93 0.48 -20.50
CA GLU A 367 5.65 1.71 -19.76
C GLU A 367 6.53 2.90 -20.22
N CYS A 368 7.62 2.66 -20.96
CA CYS A 368 8.59 3.69 -21.38
C CYS A 368 8.38 4.23 -22.80
N ASP A 369 7.83 3.45 -23.74
CA ASP A 369 7.86 3.78 -25.17
C ASP A 369 6.75 4.74 -25.68
N LEU A 370 6.07 5.47 -24.78
CA LEU A 370 5.02 6.44 -25.14
C LEU A 370 5.35 7.88 -24.73
N GLY A 371 6.64 8.21 -24.67
CA GLY A 371 7.15 9.50 -24.20
C GLY A 371 8.22 10.13 -25.08
N GLU A 372 7.98 10.22 -26.39
CA GLU A 372 8.56 11.26 -27.26
C GLU A 372 7.47 12.19 -27.79
#